data_AF-A0A3S7DA09-F1
#
_entry.id   AF-A0A3S7DA09-F1
#
_cell.length_a   1.000
_cell.length_b   1.000
_cell.length_c   1.000
_cell.angle_alpha   90.00
_cell.angle_beta   90.00
_cell.angle_gamma   90.00
#
_symmetry.space_group_name_H-M   'P 1'
#
loop_
_entity.id
_entity.type
_entity.pdbx_description
1 polymer ?
#
loop_
_entity_poly.entity_id
_entity_poly.type
_entity_poly.pdbx_seq_one_letter_code
_entity_poly.pdbx_strand_id
1 'polypeptide(L)'
;MENPIAKLALNYWYKVLIAGGFFVFLVNGTGLLSAYPTAATGFISLGCALWGIGEWINHPYKEIIIPGVFGPSGKISGYPRSAKPAGIAFDVVGGVLIALGIIKLL
;
A
#
# COMPACT_ATOMS: atom_id res chain seq x y z
N MET A 1 -17.84 -14.93 17.25
CA MET A 1 -17.64 -14.38 15.90
C MET A 1 -16.14 -14.27 15.69
N GLU A 2 -15.60 -14.81 14.60
CA GLU A 2 -14.19 -14.55 14.26
C GLU A 2 -14.01 -13.06 13.99
N ASN A 3 -12.95 -12.47 14.55
CA ASN A 3 -12.63 -11.07 14.30
C ASN A 3 -12.33 -10.89 12.80
N PRO A 4 -13.11 -10.10 12.04
CA PRO A 4 -12.94 -9.94 10.60
C PRO A 4 -11.60 -9.30 10.21
N ILE A 5 -10.91 -8.67 11.16
CA ILE A 5 -9.60 -8.01 10.99
C ILE A 5 -8.46 -8.98 11.35
N ALA A 6 -8.73 -10.13 11.97
CA ALA A 6 -7.68 -11.07 12.41
C ALA A 6 -6.79 -11.58 11.26
N LYS A 7 -7.30 -11.57 10.02
CA LYS A 7 -6.55 -11.95 8.80
C LYS A 7 -5.94 -10.77 8.05
N LEU A 8 -6.19 -9.53 8.50
CA LEU A 8 -5.60 -8.33 7.90
C LEU A 8 -4.14 -8.22 8.34
N ALA A 9 -3.26 -8.91 7.62
CA ALA A 9 -1.82 -8.88 7.87
C ALA A 9 -1.23 -7.54 7.39
N LEU A 10 -1.21 -6.52 8.26
CA LEU A 10 -0.52 -5.23 8.06
C LEU A 10 0.98 -5.33 8.36
N ASN A 11 1.62 -6.35 7.80
CA ASN A 11 3.02 -6.71 8.08
C ASN A 11 4.05 -5.96 7.21
N TYR A 12 3.59 -5.04 6.36
CA TYR A 12 4.45 -4.19 5.50
C TYR A 12 3.92 -2.76 5.47
N TRP A 13 4.83 -1.79 5.38
CA TRP A 13 4.51 -0.36 5.38
C TRP A 13 3.51 0.02 4.29
N TYR A 14 3.64 -0.55 3.09
CA TYR A 14 2.72 -0.29 1.98
C TYR A 14 1.31 -0.82 2.27
N LYS A 15 1.14 -1.89 3.05
CA LYS A 15 -0.19 -2.35 3.47
C LYS A 15 -0.84 -1.42 4.49
N VAL A 16 -0.03 -0.82 5.37
CA VAL A 16 -0.48 0.23 6.29
C VAL A 16 -0.93 1.47 5.49
N LEU A 17 -0.20 1.85 4.44
CA LEU A 17 -0.61 2.94 3.54
C LEU A 17 -1.92 2.64 2.81
N ILE A 18 -2.13 1.41 2.33
CA ILE A 18 -3.41 0.99 1.72
C ILE A 18 -4.54 1.17 2.74
N ALA A 19 -4.41 0.54 3.90
CA ALA A 19 -5.49 0.53 4.90
C ALA A 19 -5.78 1.94 5.45
N GLY A 20 -4.75 2.66 5.87
CA GLY A 20 -4.87 4.01 6.42
C GLY A 20 -5.32 5.03 5.37
N GLY A 21 -4.77 4.96 4.15
CA GLY A 21 -5.13 5.83 3.04
C GLY A 21 -6.60 5.65 2.64
N PHE A 22 -7.06 4.41 2.43
CA PHE A 22 -8.47 4.15 2.13
C PHE A 22 -9.40 4.56 3.26
N PHE A 23 -9.02 4.27 4.51
CA PHE A 23 -9.82 4.67 5.66
C PHE A 23 -10.02 6.19 5.71
N VAL A 24 -8.95 6.97 5.63
CA VAL A 24 -9.04 8.44 5.61
C VAL A 24 -9.81 8.94 4.40
N PHE A 25 -9.60 8.36 3.22
CA PHE A 25 -10.33 8.74 2.00
C PHE A 25 -11.84 8.54 2.15
N LEU A 26 -12.27 7.40 2.69
CA LEU A 26 -13.68 7.10 2.91
C LEU A 26 -14.30 8.02 3.98
N VAL A 27 -13.63 8.21 5.11
CA VAL A 27 -14.11 9.10 6.20
C VAL A 27 -14.14 10.57 5.74
N ASN A 28 -13.22 10.98 4.87
CA ASN A 28 -13.28 12.29 4.22
C ASN A 28 -14.50 12.39 3.29
N GLY A 29 -14.80 11.33 2.53
CA GLY A 29 -15.97 11.26 1.64
C GLY A 29 -17.31 11.33 2.36
N THR A 30 -17.38 10.97 3.64
CA THR A 30 -18.59 11.15 4.46
C THR A 30 -18.72 12.56 5.04
N GLY A 31 -17.73 13.43 4.87
CA GLY A 31 -17.71 14.78 5.45
C GLY A 31 -17.39 14.84 6.95
N LEU A 32 -16.99 13.73 7.57
CA LEU A 32 -16.65 13.68 9.00
C LEU A 32 -15.35 14.42 9.33
N LEU A 33 -14.48 14.65 8.35
CA LEU A 33 -13.22 15.38 8.49
C LEU A 33 -13.39 16.88 8.14
N SER A 34 -14.44 17.53 8.65
CA SER A 34 -14.78 18.93 8.32
C SER A 34 -13.72 19.96 8.72
N ALA A 35 -12.84 19.60 9.67
CA ALA A 35 -11.70 20.43 10.07
C ALA A 35 -10.57 20.47 9.02
N TYR A 36 -10.61 19.61 8.00
CA TYR A 36 -9.57 19.50 6.98
C TYR A 36 -10.11 19.87 5.58
N PRO A 37 -9.28 20.43 4.67
CA PRO A 37 -9.72 20.75 3.32
C PRO A 37 -10.06 19.47 2.54
N THR A 38 -11.34 19.28 2.19
CA THR A 38 -11.87 18.04 1.61
C THR A 38 -11.09 17.57 0.37
N ALA A 39 -10.77 18.51 -0.53
CA ALA A 39 -10.04 18.19 -1.75
C ALA A 39 -8.60 17.73 -1.45
N ALA A 40 -7.85 18.48 -0.64
CA ALA A 40 -6.47 18.15 -0.31
C ALA A 40 -6.39 16.80 0.44
N THR A 41 -7.23 16.63 1.47
CA THR A 41 -7.31 15.37 2.24
C THR A 41 -7.68 14.20 1.34
N GLY A 42 -8.63 14.37 0.42
CA GLY A 42 -9.04 13.34 -0.54
C GLY A 42 -7.90 12.93 -1.47
N PHE A 43 -7.18 13.89 -2.05
CA PHE A 43 -6.06 13.61 -2.95
C PHE A 43 -4.89 12.92 -2.24
N ILE A 44 -4.49 13.39 -1.05
CA ILE A 44 -3.38 12.81 -0.30
C ILE A 44 -3.73 11.38 0.15
N SER A 45 -4.92 11.19 0.74
CA SER A 45 -5.32 9.87 1.28
C SER A 45 -5.49 8.82 0.18
N LEU A 46 -6.11 9.17 -0.95
CA LEU A 46 -6.20 8.29 -2.11
C LEU A 46 -4.82 8.02 -2.71
N GLY A 47 -3.98 9.05 -2.83
CA GLY A 47 -2.63 8.91 -3.35
C GLY A 47 -1.77 7.96 -2.51
N CYS A 48 -1.83 8.06 -1.18
CA CYS A 48 -1.18 7.11 -0.26
C CYS A 48 -1.68 5.68 -0.45
N ALA A 49 -2.99 5.50 -0.60
CA ALA A 49 -3.57 4.16 -0.81
C ALA A 49 -3.09 3.54 -2.13
N LEU A 50 -3.11 4.31 -3.23
CA LEU A 50 -2.65 3.86 -4.55
C LEU A 50 -1.15 3.58 -4.56
N TRP A 51 -0.33 4.41 -3.91
CA TRP A 51 1.11 4.15 -3.79
C TRP A 51 1.37 2.86 -2.99
N GLY A 52 0.62 2.64 -1.90
CA GLY A 52 0.68 1.38 -1.16
C GLY A 52 0.30 0.16 -2.03
N ILE A 53 -0.70 0.27 -2.91
CA ILE A 53 -1.06 -0.78 -3.88
C ILE A 53 0.10 -1.04 -4.85
N GLY A 54 0.68 0.02 -5.42
CA GLY A 54 1.76 -0.09 -6.39
C GLY A 54 2.98 -0.80 -5.79
N GLU A 55 3.38 -0.42 -4.59
CA GLU A 55 4.45 -1.05 -3.83
C GLU A 55 4.13 -2.50 -3.48
N TRP A 56 2.90 -2.83 -3.09
CA TRP A 56 2.52 -4.22 -2.86
C TRP A 56 2.65 -5.09 -4.14
N ILE A 57 2.24 -4.55 -5.29
CA ILE A 57 2.37 -5.24 -6.59
C ILE A 57 3.85 -5.43 -6.96
N ASN A 58 4.67 -4.43 -6.71
CA ASN A 58 6.11 -4.41 -6.96
C ASN A 58 6.90 -5.30 -5.98
N HIS A 59 6.31 -5.71 -4.87
CA HIS A 59 6.93 -6.58 -3.87
C HIS A 59 6.18 -7.91 -3.77
N PRO A 60 6.26 -8.79 -4.80
CA PRO A 60 5.67 -10.11 -4.72
C PRO A 60 6.47 -10.99 -3.75
N TYR A 61 5.76 -11.89 -3.06
CA TYR A 61 6.41 -12.90 -2.24
C TYR A 61 7.23 -13.84 -3.12
N LYS A 62 8.49 -14.08 -2.75
CA LYS A 62 9.38 -15.02 -3.42
C LYS A 62 9.99 -15.94 -2.40
N GLU A 63 10.11 -17.20 -2.77
CA GLU A 63 10.79 -18.23 -2.00
C GLU A 63 11.81 -18.95 -2.88
N ILE A 64 12.97 -19.25 -2.30
CA ILE A 64 14.02 -20.06 -2.91
C ILE A 64 14.32 -21.20 -1.94
N ILE A 65 14.27 -22.43 -2.45
CA ILE A 65 14.65 -23.63 -1.71
C ILE A 65 16.16 -23.80 -1.88
N ILE A 66 16.88 -23.94 -0.77
CA ILE A 66 18.32 -24.23 -0.78
C ILE A 66 18.47 -25.75 -0.95
N PRO A 67 19.11 -26.23 -2.03
CA PRO A 67 19.38 -27.65 -2.18
C PRO A 67 20.50 -28.09 -1.22
N GLY A 68 20.31 -29.22 -0.55
CA GLY A 68 21.33 -29.90 0.25
C GLY A 68 21.67 -31.27 -0.34
N VAL A 69 22.75 -31.87 0.19
CA VAL A 69 23.34 -33.13 -0.31
C VAL A 69 22.35 -34.31 -0.31
N PHE A 70 21.36 -34.33 0.58
CA PHE A 70 20.35 -35.39 0.71
C PHE A 70 18.90 -34.90 0.61
N GLY A 71 18.66 -33.66 0.16
CA GLY A 71 17.34 -33.02 0.13
C GLY A 71 17.39 -31.52 0.44
N PRO A 72 16.24 -30.82 0.52
CA PRO A 72 16.18 -29.40 0.84
C PRO A 72 16.85 -29.10 2.19
N SER A 73 17.87 -28.23 2.20
CA SER A 73 18.61 -27.86 3.43
C SER A 73 18.09 -26.60 4.09
N GLY A 74 17.27 -25.81 3.39
CA GLY A 74 16.69 -24.59 3.93
C GLY A 74 15.80 -23.86 2.95
N LYS A 75 15.21 -22.77 3.41
CA LYS A 75 14.33 -21.89 2.63
C LYS A 75 14.70 -20.44 2.90
N ILE A 76 14.88 -19.68 1.82
CA ILE A 76 14.99 -18.21 1.87
C ILE A 76 13.69 -17.67 1.31
N SER A 77 12.99 -16.82 2.07
CA SER A 77 11.77 -16.19 1.60
C SER A 77 11.73 -14.71 1.96
N GLY A 78 11.10 -13.91 1.10
CA GLY A 78 10.95 -12.49 1.32
C GLY A 78 10.12 -11.82 0.23
N TYR A 79 10.15 -10.49 0.23
CA TYR A 79 9.42 -9.65 -0.72
C TYR A 79 10.38 -8.72 -1.46
N PRO A 80 11.34 -9.24 -2.24
CA PRO A 80 12.28 -8.41 -2.99
C PRO A 80 11.55 -7.61 -4.06
N ARG A 81 12.00 -6.38 -4.33
CA ARG A 81 11.42 -5.51 -5.35
C ARG A 81 11.53 -6.19 -6.72
N SER A 82 10.44 -6.15 -7.47
CA SER A 82 10.26 -6.68 -8.81
C SER A 82 9.35 -5.71 -9.54
N ALA A 83 9.93 -4.72 -10.22
CA ALA A 83 9.18 -3.65 -10.86
C ALA A 83 8.21 -4.22 -11.90
N LYS A 84 6.90 -4.14 -11.62
CA LYS A 84 5.85 -4.57 -12.54
C LYS A 84 5.22 -3.33 -13.17
N PRO A 85 4.88 -3.34 -14.47
CA PRO A 85 4.26 -2.18 -15.12
C PRO A 85 3.02 -1.65 -14.39
N ALA A 86 2.16 -2.57 -13.91
CA ALA A 86 1.00 -2.20 -13.10
C ALA A 86 1.38 -1.50 -11.79
N GLY A 87 2.39 -2.02 -11.07
CA GLY A 87 2.86 -1.41 -9.82
C GLY A 87 3.43 -0.01 -10.04
N ILE A 88 4.25 0.15 -11.08
CA ILE A 88 4.78 1.47 -11.49
C ILE A 88 3.64 2.44 -11.82
N ALA A 89 2.61 2.00 -12.55
CA ALA A 89 1.47 2.86 -12.88
C ALA A 89 0.75 3.35 -11.61
N PHE A 90 0.54 2.47 -10.64
CA PHE A 90 -0.04 2.83 -9.34
C PHE A 90 0.86 3.78 -8.54
N ASP A 91 2.19 3.56 -8.53
CA ASP A 91 3.16 4.44 -7.87
C ASP A 91 3.12 5.85 -8.46
N VAL A 92 3.10 5.95 -9.80
CA VAL A 92 3.04 7.24 -10.52
C VAL A 92 1.73 7.97 -10.23
N VAL A 93 0.58 7.29 -10.38
CA VAL A 93 -0.72 7.90 -10.09
C VAL A 93 -0.81 8.32 -8.63
N GLY A 94 -0.39 7.46 -7.70
CA GLY A 94 -0.36 7.75 -6.27
C GLY A 94 0.49 8.98 -5.96
N GLY A 95 1.71 9.04 -6.49
CA GLY A 95 2.62 10.18 -6.32
C GLY A 95 2.05 11.49 -6.89
N VAL A 96 1.42 11.44 -8.07
CA VAL A 96 0.76 12.62 -8.67
C VAL A 96 -0.38 13.12 -7.79
N LEU A 97 -1.23 12.23 -7.26
CA LEU A 97 -2.32 12.64 -6.37
C LEU A 97 -1.80 13.26 -5.07
N ILE A 98 -0.75 12.69 -4.47
CA ILE A 98 -0.11 13.27 -3.29
C ILE A 98 0.40 14.68 -3.60
N ALA A 99 1.11 14.87 -4.71
CA ALA A 99 1.63 16.17 -5.11
C ALA A 99 0.51 17.20 -5.34
N LEU A 100 -0.57 16.82 -6.05
CA LEU A 100 -1.74 17.69 -6.25
C LEU A 100 -2.44 18.04 -4.93
N GLY A 101 -2.52 17.08 -4.00
CA GLY A 101 -3.07 17.29 -2.67
C GLY A 101 -2.24 18.27 -1.84
N ILE A 102 -0.91 18.17 -1.90
CA ILE A 102 0.01 19.12 -1.25
C ILE A 102 -0.15 20.52 -1.87
N ILE A 103 -0.21 20.64 -3.20
CA ILE A 103 -0.42 21.93 -3.88
C ILE A 103 -1.75 22.58 -3.45
N LYS A 104 -2.78 21.78 -3.19
CA LYS A 104 -4.08 22.27 -2.72
C LYS A 104 -4.11 22.61 -1.22
N LEU A 105 -3.08 22.24 -0.47
CA LEU A 105 -2.94 22.55 0.94
C LEU A 105 -2.22 23.89 1.16
N LEU A 106 -1.34 24.27 0.23
CA LEU A 106 -0.58 25.51 0.21
C LEU A 106 -1.39 26.66 -0.40
#